data_AF-A0A2W6T8S7-F1
#
_entry.id   AF-A0A2W6T8S7-F1
#
_cell.length_a   1.000
_cell.length_b   1.000
_cell.length_c   1.000
_cell.angle_alpha   90.00
_cell.angle_beta   90.00
_cell.angle_gamma   90.00
#
_symmetry.space_group_name_H-M   'P 1'
#
loop_
_entity.id
_entity.type
_entity.pdbx_description
1 polymer ?
#
loop_
_entity_poly.entity_id
_entity_poly.type
_entity_poly.pdbx_seq_one_letter_code
_entity_poly.pdbx_strand_id
1 'polypeptide(L)'
;IGALAATIVPGFSNSIDSNLPSSHSTLALPLPPLSLARRGETPGDSWQIQRVERGQTLSDLFEAAGVPATTMQKVLDHPGAREVLTKLRPGAEIAFDLPVNGSLRSIRFDRDGNHRVELTLQGDQISEKVSERATSTRTVVASGEITSSLYNAARKAGLSPSAIATMTDEIFKYDIDFSKDLQPGDRFSVVLDETWREGERIDTSKILAATFQTGGKTYTGFRFDRAGKSEYFDLNGRSLKKSFIRSPIQFARLSSNYGTRRHPILGTMRTHKGVDYAARTGTPIMAAGDARVQFAGTQRGYGNVVILDHGSGHTTLYGHMSRLGPYRAGQRVNQGQVIGYVGSTGMSTGPHLHYEFRVNGVHRNPLSVTMPPPQPLQGADLAAFRAQTAPAMARIQGMEELIYADAGDSRKPAATQTAAAAPAAGGKRG
;
A
#
# COMPACT_ATOMS: atom_id res chain seq x y z
N ILE A 1 -6.41 75.02 32.48
CA ILE A 1 -6.89 74.47 31.19
C ILE A 1 -6.52 72.99 31.22
N GLY A 2 -7.28 72.08 31.83
CA GLY A 2 -8.69 71.71 31.59
C GLY A 2 -8.70 70.59 30.53
N ALA A 3 -9.18 69.36 30.75
CA ALA A 3 -9.83 68.74 31.89
C ALA A 3 -9.56 67.23 31.87
N LEU A 4 -9.26 66.68 33.05
CA LEU A 4 -9.41 65.28 33.42
C LEU A 4 -10.83 65.18 33.98
N ALA A 5 -11.68 64.31 33.43
CA ALA A 5 -12.97 63.97 34.03
C ALA A 5 -13.02 62.47 34.28
N ALA A 6 -12.99 62.12 35.56
CA ALA A 6 -13.35 60.80 36.08
C ALA A 6 -14.80 60.86 36.59
N THR A 7 -15.55 59.75 36.52
CA THR A 7 -16.29 59.15 37.67
C THR A 7 -16.92 57.79 37.25
N ILE A 8 -16.42 56.67 37.79
CA ILE A 8 -16.97 55.76 38.86
C ILE A 8 -18.00 54.73 38.27
N VAL A 9 -17.67 53.43 38.03
CA VAL A 9 -17.53 52.24 38.95
C VAL A 9 -18.90 51.81 39.56
N PRO A 10 -19.30 50.51 39.71
CA PRO A 10 -18.51 49.27 39.82
C PRO A 10 -18.97 48.03 39.02
N GLY A 11 -18.07 47.05 38.88
CA GLY A 11 -18.40 45.65 38.56
C GLY A 11 -17.20 44.77 38.87
N PHE A 12 -17.37 43.87 39.84
CA PHE A 12 -16.36 43.17 40.62
C PHE A 12 -15.36 42.30 39.84
N SER A 13 -14.12 42.28 40.33
CA SER A 13 -13.08 41.29 40.06
C SER A 13 -13.31 40.02 40.88
N ASN A 14 -13.12 38.84 40.27
CA ASN A 14 -12.11 37.84 40.67
C ASN A 14 -12.39 36.46 40.06
N SER A 15 -11.34 35.91 39.46
CA SER A 15 -10.96 34.49 39.39
C SER A 15 -12.09 33.45 39.49
N ILE A 16 -12.43 32.83 38.36
CA ILE A 16 -13.08 31.52 38.39
C ILE A 16 -12.01 30.49 38.69
N ASP A 17 -12.00 30.01 39.93
CA ASP A 17 -11.38 28.78 40.36
C ASP A 17 -11.87 27.62 39.49
N SER A 18 -10.95 27.01 38.75
CA SER A 18 -11.14 25.71 38.15
C SER A 18 -10.97 24.64 39.22
N ASN A 19 -12.06 24.30 39.91
CA ASN A 19 -12.14 23.07 40.68
C ASN A 19 -13.59 22.54 40.73
N LEU A 20 -14.05 22.00 39.60
CA LEU A 20 -15.19 21.09 39.58
C LEU A 20 -14.67 19.68 39.83
N PRO A 21 -14.97 19.04 40.97
CA PRO A 21 -14.70 17.61 41.12
C PRO A 21 -15.64 16.87 40.16
N SER A 22 -15.10 16.31 39.08
CA SER A 22 -15.78 15.28 38.31
C SER A 22 -15.93 14.05 39.20
N SER A 23 -17.11 13.93 39.84
CA SER A 23 -17.50 12.73 40.55
C SER A 23 -17.67 11.59 39.54
N HIS A 24 -16.57 10.91 39.20
CA HIS A 24 -16.64 9.61 38.53
C HIS A 24 -17.19 8.61 39.55
N SER A 25 -18.47 8.28 39.42
CA SER A 25 -19.06 7.18 40.19
C SER A 25 -18.48 5.87 39.64
N THR A 26 -17.50 5.31 40.35
CA THR A 26 -16.96 3.98 40.08
C THR A 26 -17.89 2.97 40.73
N LEU A 27 -18.78 2.38 39.93
CA LEU A 27 -19.50 1.18 40.35
C LEU A 27 -18.53 0.00 40.28
N ALA A 28 -18.01 -0.39 41.45
CA ALA A 28 -17.35 -1.68 41.58
C ALA A 28 -18.41 -2.76 41.36
N LEU A 29 -18.40 -3.41 40.19
CA LEU A 29 -19.14 -4.65 39.99
C LEU A 29 -18.48 -5.71 40.86
N PRO A 30 -19.11 -6.21 41.94
CA PRO A 30 -18.56 -7.32 42.68
C PRO A 30 -18.48 -8.50 41.71
N LEU A 31 -17.28 -9.07 41.55
CA LEU A 31 -17.13 -10.32 40.84
C LEU A 31 -18.07 -11.33 41.51
N PRO A 32 -18.90 -12.06 40.75
CA PRO A 32 -19.74 -13.10 41.33
C PRO A 32 -18.84 -14.05 42.12
N PRO A 33 -19.23 -14.45 43.34
CA PRO A 33 -18.43 -15.36 44.14
C PRO A 33 -18.12 -16.59 43.30
N LEU A 34 -16.84 -16.91 43.16
CA LEU A 34 -16.40 -18.15 42.51
C LEU A 34 -17.02 -19.30 43.32
N SER A 35 -18.10 -19.87 42.79
CA SER A 35 -18.67 -21.07 43.36
C SER A 35 -17.61 -22.17 43.26
N LEU A 36 -17.07 -22.59 44.41
CA LEU A 36 -16.16 -23.75 44.52
C LEU A 36 -16.84 -25.07 44.10
N ALA A 37 -18.08 -25.02 43.61
CA ALA A 37 -18.91 -26.14 43.18
C ALA A 37 -18.65 -26.61 41.73
N ARG A 38 -17.48 -26.31 41.16
CA ARG A 38 -17.05 -26.94 39.90
C ARG A 38 -15.62 -27.45 40.00
N ARG A 39 -15.42 -28.42 40.90
CA ARG A 39 -14.28 -29.33 40.85
C ARG A 39 -14.75 -30.72 40.41
N GLY A 40 -15.57 -30.74 39.37
CA GLY A 40 -15.78 -31.90 38.50
C GLY A 40 -14.96 -31.66 37.24
N GLU A 41 -14.17 -32.64 36.85
CA GLU A 41 -13.30 -32.66 35.68
C GLU A 41 -13.95 -31.96 34.49
N THR A 42 -13.45 -30.76 34.16
CA THR A 42 -13.76 -30.15 32.87
C THR A 42 -12.59 -30.52 31.95
N PRO A 43 -12.80 -31.35 30.91
CA PRO A 43 -11.77 -31.66 29.94
C PRO A 43 -11.48 -30.38 29.14
N GLY A 44 -10.46 -29.62 29.53
CA GLY A 44 -10.16 -28.36 28.83
C GLY A 44 -9.12 -27.43 29.45
N ASP A 45 -8.84 -27.52 30.76
CA ASP A 45 -8.05 -26.47 31.45
C ASP A 45 -6.55 -26.81 31.66
N SER A 46 -6.04 -27.90 31.07
CA SER A 46 -4.66 -28.38 31.26
C SER A 46 -3.68 -27.99 30.13
N TRP A 47 -3.97 -26.93 29.37
CA TRP A 47 -3.09 -26.48 28.29
C TRP A 47 -1.91 -25.67 28.82
N GLN A 48 -0.70 -26.11 28.49
CA GLN A 48 0.53 -25.36 28.65
C GLN A 48 1.01 -24.87 27.29
N ILE A 49 1.05 -23.55 27.10
CA ILE A 49 1.52 -22.93 25.87
C ILE A 49 3.01 -22.61 26.01
N GLN A 50 3.81 -23.10 25.07
CA GLN A 50 5.24 -22.85 24.95
C GLN A 50 5.50 -22.02 23.69
N ARG A 51 6.21 -20.90 23.84
CA ARG A 51 6.61 -20.04 22.72
C ARG A 51 8.07 -20.31 22.39
N VAL A 52 8.36 -20.56 21.11
CA VAL A 52 9.71 -20.91 20.65
C VAL A 52 10.65 -19.72 20.77
N GLU A 53 11.73 -19.87 21.51
CA GLU A 53 12.77 -18.87 21.64
C GLU A 53 13.89 -19.04 20.60
N ARG A 54 14.75 -18.02 20.46
CA ARG A 54 15.85 -18.06 19.50
C ARG A 54 16.89 -19.09 19.91
N GLY A 55 17.09 -20.12 19.08
CA GLY A 55 18.06 -21.18 19.31
C GLY A 55 17.49 -22.41 20.04
N GLN A 56 16.23 -22.36 20.45
CA GLN A 56 15.54 -23.48 21.10
C GLN A 56 15.14 -24.56 20.07
N THR A 57 15.34 -25.82 20.44
CA THR A 57 14.98 -26.99 19.64
C THR A 57 13.61 -27.54 20.04
N LEU A 58 13.03 -28.40 19.20
CA LEU A 58 11.78 -29.10 19.54
C LEU A 58 11.95 -29.98 20.79
N SER A 59 13.12 -30.60 20.95
CA SER A 59 13.44 -31.42 22.11
C SER A 59 13.43 -30.60 23.39
N ASP A 60 13.99 -29.39 23.37
CA ASP A 60 13.98 -28.48 24.52
C ASP A 60 12.54 -28.08 24.92
N LEU A 61 11.64 -27.89 23.94
CA LEU A 61 10.24 -27.56 24.20
C LEU A 61 9.49 -28.72 24.85
N PHE A 62 9.72 -29.95 24.39
CA PHE A 62 9.11 -31.15 24.96
C PHE A 62 9.67 -31.44 26.37
N GLU A 63 10.97 -31.27 26.57
CA GLU A 63 11.63 -31.41 27.88
C GLU A 63 11.11 -30.38 28.88
N ALA A 64 10.98 -29.11 28.47
CA ALA A 64 10.41 -28.05 29.30
C ALA A 64 8.94 -28.31 29.69
N ALA A 65 8.18 -28.99 28.83
CA ALA A 65 6.82 -29.43 29.10
C ALA A 65 6.73 -30.75 29.91
N GLY A 66 7.87 -31.37 30.24
CA GLY A 66 7.93 -32.65 30.94
C GLY A 66 7.47 -33.85 30.11
N VAL A 67 7.45 -33.73 28.78
CA VAL A 67 6.98 -34.78 27.86
C VAL A 67 8.17 -35.65 27.41
N PRO A 68 8.08 -36.99 27.55
CA PRO A 68 9.16 -37.89 27.13
C PRO A 68 9.49 -37.82 25.64
N ALA A 69 10.77 -37.99 25.30
CA ALA A 69 11.26 -37.99 23.92
C ALA A 69 10.62 -39.09 23.05
N THR A 70 10.19 -40.21 23.64
CA THR A 70 9.44 -41.27 22.93
C THR A 70 8.09 -40.77 22.42
N THR A 71 7.38 -39.97 23.21
CA THR A 71 6.11 -39.33 22.82
C THR A 71 6.35 -38.25 21.76
N MET A 72 7.42 -37.48 21.87
CA MET A 72 7.86 -36.54 20.82
C MET A 72 8.05 -37.26 19.48
N GLN A 73 8.72 -38.41 19.49
CA GLN A 73 8.93 -39.19 18.27
C GLN A 73 7.62 -39.67 17.67
N LYS A 74 6.68 -40.18 18.48
CA LYS A 74 5.33 -40.55 18.02
C LYS A 74 4.59 -39.38 17.34
N VAL A 75 4.69 -38.17 17.90
CA VAL A 75 4.13 -36.96 17.30
C VAL A 75 4.79 -36.64 15.95
N LEU A 76 6.12 -36.76 15.86
CA LEU A 76 6.86 -36.51 14.64
C LEU A 76 6.60 -37.56 13.55
N ASP A 77 6.24 -38.78 13.91
CA ASP A 77 5.92 -39.84 12.96
C ASP A 77 4.53 -39.62 12.31
N HIS A 78 3.69 -38.76 12.87
CA HIS A 78 2.41 -38.38 12.25
C HIS A 78 2.64 -37.60 10.94
N PRO A 79 1.93 -37.93 9.85
CA PRO A 79 2.02 -37.21 8.58
C PRO A 79 1.87 -35.69 8.73
N GLY A 80 2.76 -34.94 8.10
CA GLY A 80 2.78 -33.46 8.11
C GLY A 80 3.26 -32.81 9.42
N ALA A 81 3.31 -33.53 10.54
CA ALA A 81 3.76 -32.97 11.82
C ALA A 81 5.28 -32.69 11.81
N ARG A 82 6.08 -33.62 11.27
CA ARG A 82 7.55 -33.48 11.20
C ARG A 82 7.99 -32.22 10.46
N GLU A 83 7.39 -31.95 9.31
CA GLU A 83 7.79 -30.84 8.42
C GLU A 83 7.59 -29.48 9.07
N VAL A 84 6.54 -29.36 9.90
CA VAL A 84 6.19 -28.15 10.62
C VAL A 84 7.02 -28.03 11.90
N LEU A 85 6.98 -29.07 12.75
CA LEU A 85 7.57 -29.03 14.09
C LEU A 85 9.11 -28.98 14.09
N THR A 86 9.77 -29.47 13.02
CA THR A 86 11.24 -29.36 12.89
C THR A 86 11.70 -28.04 12.28
N LYS A 87 10.79 -27.23 11.73
CA LYS A 87 11.09 -25.94 11.06
C LYS A 87 10.47 -24.75 11.79
N LEU A 88 10.20 -24.90 13.08
CA LEU A 88 9.64 -23.83 13.90
C LEU A 88 10.59 -22.63 13.95
N ARG A 89 9.99 -21.45 13.87
CA ARG A 89 10.70 -20.17 13.94
C ARG A 89 10.52 -19.55 15.32
N PRO A 90 11.46 -18.70 15.78
CA PRO A 90 11.26 -17.93 17.00
C PRO A 90 9.93 -17.18 16.96
N GLY A 91 9.19 -17.27 18.05
CA GLY A 91 7.86 -16.70 18.20
C GLY A 91 6.69 -17.64 17.86
N ALA A 92 6.94 -18.81 17.26
CA ALA A 92 5.91 -19.83 17.06
C ALA A 92 5.39 -20.38 18.41
N GLU A 93 4.14 -20.85 18.43
CA GLU A 93 3.51 -21.41 19.63
C GLU A 93 3.21 -22.89 19.45
N ILE A 94 3.53 -23.68 20.48
CA ILE A 94 3.07 -25.05 20.66
C ILE A 94 2.30 -25.10 21.97
N ALA A 95 1.15 -25.76 21.99
CA ALA A 95 0.43 -26.02 23.22
C ALA A 95 0.40 -27.53 23.52
N PHE A 96 0.64 -27.88 24.79
CA PHE A 96 0.61 -29.24 25.30
C PHE A 96 -0.55 -29.36 26.29
N ASP A 97 -1.45 -30.31 26.05
CA ASP A 97 -2.52 -30.65 26.97
C ASP A 97 -2.05 -31.76 27.90
N LEU A 98 -1.73 -31.39 29.15
CA LEU A 98 -1.08 -32.24 30.15
C LEU A 98 -1.99 -32.39 31.38
N PRO A 99 -2.86 -33.42 31.42
CA PRO A 99 -3.65 -33.72 32.60
C PRO A 99 -2.77 -34.01 33.83
N VAL A 100 -3.39 -34.09 35.01
CA VAL A 100 -2.69 -34.27 36.30
C VAL A 100 -1.76 -35.50 36.35
N ASN A 101 -2.00 -36.50 35.49
CA ASN A 101 -1.15 -37.68 35.36
C ASN A 101 0.18 -37.43 34.61
N GLY A 102 0.40 -36.22 34.07
CA GLY A 102 1.61 -35.82 33.35
C GLY A 102 1.77 -36.39 31.95
N SER A 103 0.84 -37.22 31.46
CA SER A 103 0.90 -37.78 30.11
C SER A 103 0.33 -36.79 29.10
N LEU A 104 1.01 -36.58 27.97
CA LEU A 104 0.50 -35.74 26.89
C LEU A 104 -0.79 -36.33 26.28
N ARG A 105 -1.93 -35.63 26.48
CA ARG A 105 -3.23 -36.01 25.90
C ARG A 105 -3.38 -35.46 24.48
N SER A 106 -3.04 -34.18 24.28
CA SER A 106 -3.11 -33.53 22.98
C SER A 106 -1.94 -32.57 22.79
N ILE A 107 -1.48 -32.39 21.56
CA ILE A 107 -0.57 -31.31 21.18
C ILE A 107 -1.22 -30.45 20.10
N ARG A 108 -1.08 -29.13 20.22
CA ARG A 108 -1.60 -28.17 19.26
C ARG A 108 -0.48 -27.30 18.70
N PHE A 109 -0.44 -27.16 17.38
CA PHE A 109 0.55 -26.32 16.69
C PHE A 109 -0.04 -25.73 15.42
N ASP A 110 0.56 -24.64 14.94
CA ASP A 110 0.15 -23.99 13.70
C ASP A 110 0.84 -24.67 12.51
N ARG A 111 0.06 -25.31 11.62
CA ARG A 111 0.58 -25.93 10.39
C ARG A 111 1.09 -24.87 9.42
N ASP A 112 0.33 -23.80 9.30
CA ASP A 112 0.62 -22.66 8.46
C ASP A 112 -0.03 -21.39 9.03
N GLY A 113 -0.03 -20.32 8.25
CA GLY A 113 -0.63 -19.06 8.66
C GLY A 113 -2.14 -19.16 8.94
N ASN A 114 -2.87 -20.14 8.41
CA ASN A 114 -4.33 -20.19 8.46
C ASN A 114 -4.89 -21.44 9.15
N HIS A 115 -4.08 -22.46 9.40
CA HIS A 115 -4.53 -23.73 9.95
C HIS A 115 -3.80 -24.08 11.24
N ARG A 116 -4.58 -24.44 12.25
CA ARG A 116 -4.12 -24.96 13.54
C ARG A 116 -4.48 -26.42 13.64
N VAL A 117 -3.48 -27.24 13.92
CA VAL A 117 -3.60 -28.70 14.04
C VAL A 117 -3.60 -29.05 15.51
N GLU A 118 -4.55 -29.89 15.91
CA GLU A 118 -4.56 -30.57 17.19
C GLU A 118 -4.43 -32.07 16.94
N LEU A 119 -3.39 -32.67 17.52
CA LEU A 119 -3.19 -34.11 17.53
C LEU A 119 -3.55 -34.64 18.91
N THR A 120 -4.57 -35.48 19.00
CA THR A 120 -4.97 -36.15 20.25
C THR A 120 -4.39 -37.56 20.28
N LEU A 121 -3.70 -37.89 21.36
CA LEU A 121 -3.05 -39.18 21.57
C LEU A 121 -3.96 -40.07 22.43
N GLN A 122 -4.35 -41.22 21.90
CA GLN A 122 -5.12 -42.27 22.59
C GLN A 122 -4.34 -43.59 22.52
N GLY A 123 -3.43 -43.79 23.47
CA GLY A 123 -2.51 -44.94 23.44
C GLY A 123 -1.54 -44.84 22.25
N ASP A 124 -1.68 -45.76 21.29
CA ASP A 124 -0.90 -45.77 20.04
C ASP A 124 -1.63 -45.14 18.84
N GLN A 125 -2.90 -44.77 19.00
CA GLN A 125 -3.66 -44.08 17.97
C GLN A 125 -3.51 -42.56 18.14
N ILE A 126 -3.31 -41.85 17.04
CA ILE A 126 -3.31 -40.39 16.99
C ILE A 126 -4.46 -39.95 16.08
N SER A 127 -5.35 -39.11 16.60
CA SER A 127 -6.40 -38.48 15.79
C SER A 127 -6.05 -37.02 15.53
N GLU A 128 -6.19 -36.60 14.28
CA GLU A 128 -5.93 -35.23 13.86
C GLU A 128 -7.24 -34.43 13.76
N LYS A 129 -7.22 -33.21 14.27
CA LYS A 129 -8.23 -32.18 14.00
C LYS A 129 -7.56 -30.93 13.46
N VAL A 130 -7.91 -30.55 12.23
CA VAL A 130 -7.51 -29.28 11.63
C VAL A 130 -8.60 -28.25 11.87
N SER A 131 -8.22 -27.08 12.35
CA SER A 131 -9.11 -25.94 12.55
C SER A 131 -8.57 -24.73 11.82
N GLU A 132 -9.46 -23.96 11.20
CA GLU A 132 -9.08 -22.68 10.61
C GLU A 132 -8.85 -21.65 11.72
N ARG A 133 -7.74 -20.92 11.60
CA ARG A 133 -7.45 -19.74 12.41
C ARG A 133 -8.18 -18.55 11.83
N ALA A 134 -9.49 -18.55 12.05
CA ALA A 134 -10.41 -17.54 11.54
C ALA A 134 -9.87 -16.13 11.80
N THR A 135 -9.70 -15.38 10.73
CA THR A 135 -9.35 -13.97 10.80
C THR A 135 -10.62 -13.15 10.75
N SER A 136 -10.65 -12.06 11.52
CA SER A 136 -11.68 -11.03 11.38
C SER A 136 -11.07 -9.80 10.75
N THR A 137 -11.83 -9.12 9.90
CA THR A 137 -11.42 -7.84 9.32
C THR A 137 -12.18 -6.72 9.99
N ARG A 138 -11.48 -5.65 10.36
CA ARG A 138 -12.05 -4.45 10.95
C ARG A 138 -11.58 -3.24 10.15
N THR A 139 -12.54 -2.46 9.63
CA THR A 139 -12.20 -1.20 8.98
C THR A 139 -12.03 -0.11 10.04
N VAL A 140 -10.84 0.47 10.09
CA VAL A 140 -10.47 1.54 11.04
C VAL A 140 -10.10 2.82 10.29
N VAL A 141 -10.10 3.93 11.02
CA VAL A 141 -9.60 5.22 10.52
C VAL A 141 -8.43 5.65 11.40
N ALA A 142 -7.27 5.88 10.79
CA ALA A 142 -6.10 6.44 11.42
C ALA A 142 -5.92 7.88 10.94
N SER A 143 -5.83 8.85 11.85
CA SER A 143 -5.66 10.26 11.51
C SER A 143 -4.56 10.89 12.36
N GLY A 144 -3.89 11.90 11.82
CA GLY A 144 -2.85 12.59 12.55
C GLY A 144 -2.46 13.93 11.94
N GLU A 145 -1.90 14.80 12.79
CA GLU A 145 -1.25 16.04 12.39
C GLU A 145 0.27 15.85 12.44
N ILE A 146 0.95 16.39 11.43
CA ILE A 146 2.40 16.31 11.27
C ILE A 146 3.03 17.41 12.11
N THR A 147 3.83 17.02 13.10
CA THR A 147 4.58 17.97 13.95
C THR A 147 6.07 17.97 13.64
N SER A 148 6.64 16.78 13.38
CA SER A 148 8.08 16.59 13.15
C SER A 148 8.37 15.83 11.86
N SER A 149 7.73 14.69 11.66
CA SER A 149 7.79 13.95 10.39
C SER A 149 6.50 13.17 10.15
N LEU A 150 6.16 12.99 8.87
CA LEU A 150 5.00 12.18 8.47
C LEU A 150 5.12 10.76 9.03
N TYR A 151 6.30 10.14 8.93
CA TYR A 151 6.50 8.78 9.41
C TYR A 151 6.20 8.67 10.90
N ASN A 152 6.71 9.58 11.74
CA ASN A 152 6.44 9.55 13.18
C ASN A 152 4.96 9.79 13.51
N ALA A 153 4.34 10.77 12.85
CA ALA A 153 2.91 11.07 13.04
C ALA A 153 2.03 9.87 12.64
N ALA A 154 2.32 9.25 11.50
CA ALA A 154 1.62 8.06 11.01
C ALA A 154 1.81 6.84 11.91
N ARG A 155 3.03 6.58 12.39
CA ARG A 155 3.29 5.50 13.34
C ARG A 155 2.56 5.72 14.67
N LYS A 156 2.53 6.96 15.17
CA LYS A 156 1.76 7.33 16.37
C LYS A 156 0.26 7.14 16.18
N ALA A 157 -0.26 7.39 14.97
CA ALA A 157 -1.65 7.14 14.59
C ALA A 157 -1.97 5.64 14.36
N GLY A 158 -1.01 4.74 14.52
CA GLY A 158 -1.22 3.29 14.44
C GLY A 158 -1.01 2.66 13.07
N LEU A 159 -0.55 3.44 12.07
CA LEU A 159 -0.22 2.93 10.73
C LEU A 159 1.03 2.05 10.76
N SER A 160 1.02 0.98 9.97
CA SER A 160 2.20 0.13 9.74
C SER A 160 3.16 0.78 8.73
N PRO A 161 4.46 0.39 8.72
CA PRO A 161 5.40 0.85 7.70
C PRO A 161 4.92 0.59 6.26
N SER A 162 4.25 -0.54 6.00
CA SER A 162 3.70 -0.88 4.69
C SER A 162 2.52 0.01 4.29
N ALA A 163 1.62 0.33 5.23
CA ALA A 163 0.54 1.29 4.98
C ALA A 163 1.11 2.69 4.69
N ILE A 164 2.12 3.13 5.44
CA ILE A 164 2.79 4.42 5.18
C ILE A 164 3.41 4.44 3.79
N ALA A 165 4.16 3.39 3.42
CA ALA A 165 4.75 3.28 2.08
C ALA A 165 3.69 3.27 0.98
N THR A 166 2.58 2.56 1.16
CA THR A 166 1.46 2.56 0.19
C THR A 166 0.90 3.98 0.00
N MET A 167 0.64 4.68 1.12
CA MET A 167 0.14 6.06 1.08
C MET A 167 1.12 7.01 0.37
N THR A 168 2.41 6.95 0.68
CA THR A 168 3.39 7.88 0.12
C THR A 168 3.82 7.53 -1.30
N ASP A 169 3.97 6.24 -1.61
CA ASP A 169 4.63 5.78 -2.82
C ASP A 169 3.66 5.35 -3.92
N GLU A 170 2.46 4.92 -3.55
CA GLU A 170 1.43 4.47 -4.49
C GLU A 170 0.28 5.46 -4.66
N ILE A 171 -0.19 6.08 -3.55
CA ILE A 171 -1.35 6.98 -3.57
C ILE A 171 -0.95 8.42 -3.92
N PHE A 172 -0.05 9.03 -3.14
CA PHE A 172 0.19 10.48 -3.22
C PHE A 172 1.52 10.91 -3.84
N LYS A 173 2.40 9.96 -4.20
CA LYS A 173 3.77 10.21 -4.71
C LYS A 173 3.90 11.30 -5.77
N TYR A 174 2.88 11.45 -6.61
CA TYR A 174 2.91 12.34 -7.77
C TYR A 174 2.17 13.65 -7.56
N ASP A 175 1.28 13.67 -6.59
CA ASP A 175 0.49 14.84 -6.27
C ASP A 175 1.14 15.64 -5.12
N ILE A 176 2.02 15.01 -4.32
CA ILE A 176 2.74 15.60 -3.20
C ILE A 176 4.23 15.20 -3.26
N ASP A 177 5.14 16.17 -3.26
CA ASP A 177 6.57 15.96 -3.00
C ASP A 177 6.80 15.93 -1.47
N PHE A 178 6.71 14.74 -0.87
CA PHE A 178 6.87 14.55 0.58
C PHE A 178 8.21 15.04 1.16
N SER A 179 9.20 15.36 0.31
CA SER A 179 10.47 15.93 0.76
C SER A 179 10.48 17.46 0.84
N LYS A 180 9.54 18.14 0.18
CA LYS A 180 9.50 19.61 0.05
C LYS A 180 8.20 20.25 0.46
N ASP A 181 7.08 19.55 0.24
CA ASP A 181 5.75 20.11 0.41
C ASP A 181 5.26 19.98 1.86
N LEU A 182 5.85 19.08 2.65
CA LEU A 182 5.43 18.84 4.03
C LEU A 182 5.77 19.99 4.96
N GLN A 183 4.78 20.41 5.74
CA GLN A 183 4.91 21.44 6.78
C GLN A 183 4.35 20.94 8.12
N PRO A 184 4.88 21.44 9.25
CA PRO A 184 4.22 21.26 10.54
C PRO A 184 2.78 21.82 10.47
N GLY A 185 1.80 21.05 10.94
CA GLY A 185 0.37 21.36 10.86
C GLY A 185 -0.37 20.66 9.72
N ASP A 186 0.35 20.05 8.78
CA ASP A 186 -0.27 19.22 7.73
C ASP A 186 -0.99 18.01 8.34
N ARG A 187 -2.10 17.59 7.74
CA ARG A 187 -2.99 16.54 8.30
C ARG A 187 -3.17 15.41 7.32
N PHE A 188 -3.33 14.20 7.84
CA PHE A 188 -3.70 13.04 7.03
C PHE A 188 -4.76 12.21 7.75
N SER A 189 -5.61 11.54 6.97
CA SER A 189 -6.52 10.51 7.48
C SER A 189 -6.50 9.32 6.52
N VAL A 190 -6.51 8.11 7.06
CA VAL A 190 -6.40 6.86 6.29
C VAL A 190 -7.45 5.89 6.80
N VAL A 191 -8.29 5.39 5.88
CA VAL A 191 -9.21 4.28 6.13
C VAL A 191 -8.56 3.01 5.64
N LEU A 192 -8.43 2.02 6.50
CA LEU A 192 -7.78 0.76 6.18
C LEU A 192 -8.51 -0.42 6.81
N ASP A 193 -8.36 -1.58 6.18
CA ASP A 193 -8.76 -2.85 6.75
C ASP A 193 -7.62 -3.41 7.60
N GLU A 194 -7.92 -3.66 8.87
CA GLU A 194 -7.06 -4.41 9.77
C GLU A 194 -7.52 -5.86 9.84
N THR A 195 -6.59 -6.78 9.65
CA THR A 195 -6.83 -8.21 9.87
C THR A 195 -6.41 -8.57 11.29
N TRP A 196 -7.33 -9.18 12.02
CA TRP A 196 -7.18 -9.60 13.40
C TRP A 196 -7.32 -11.11 13.50
N ARG A 197 -6.52 -11.72 14.37
CA ARG A 197 -6.57 -13.14 14.68
C ARG A 197 -6.33 -13.34 16.17
N GLU A 198 -7.23 -14.07 16.83
CA GLU A 198 -7.08 -14.42 18.25
C GLU A 198 -6.86 -13.18 19.15
N GLY A 199 -7.43 -12.02 18.77
CA GLY A 199 -7.26 -10.76 19.50
C GLY A 199 -6.00 -9.97 19.15
N GLU A 200 -5.13 -10.48 18.28
CA GLU A 200 -3.94 -9.79 17.81
C GLU A 200 -4.12 -9.25 16.38
N ARG A 201 -3.52 -8.08 16.11
CA ARG A 201 -3.55 -7.44 14.79
C ARG A 201 -2.40 -7.98 13.92
N ILE A 202 -2.72 -8.62 12.81
CA ILE A 202 -1.74 -9.33 11.95
C ILE A 202 -1.40 -8.60 10.65
N ASP A 203 -2.30 -7.78 10.12
CA ASP A 203 -2.04 -6.96 8.91
C ASP A 203 -2.89 -5.68 8.94
N THR A 204 -2.34 -4.59 8.42
CA THR A 204 -2.98 -3.27 8.31
C THR A 204 -2.65 -2.56 7.01
N SER A 205 -2.12 -3.28 6.02
CA SER A 205 -1.60 -2.69 4.79
C SER A 205 -2.69 -2.28 3.78
N LYS A 206 -3.90 -2.83 3.89
CA LYS A 206 -4.96 -2.60 2.90
C LYS A 206 -5.66 -1.26 3.13
N ILE A 207 -5.12 -0.20 2.51
CA ILE A 207 -5.72 1.13 2.49
C ILE A 207 -6.91 1.15 1.54
N LEU A 208 -8.09 1.51 2.06
CA LEU A 208 -9.33 1.73 1.32
C LEU A 208 -9.45 3.17 0.83
N ALA A 209 -9.05 4.14 1.66
CA ALA A 209 -9.04 5.55 1.31
C ALA A 209 -7.98 6.31 2.11
N ALA A 210 -7.49 7.42 1.58
CA ALA A 210 -6.63 8.34 2.28
C ALA A 210 -6.94 9.80 1.88
N THR A 211 -6.83 10.71 2.85
CA THR A 211 -6.78 12.16 2.65
C THR A 211 -5.46 12.71 3.15
N PHE A 212 -4.98 13.75 2.49
CA PHE A 212 -3.82 14.51 2.91
C PHE A 212 -4.07 15.99 2.68
N GLN A 213 -3.92 16.80 3.73
CA GLN A 213 -4.08 18.25 3.67
C GLN A 213 -2.71 18.89 3.87
N THR A 214 -2.24 19.59 2.83
CA THR A 214 -0.97 20.32 2.86
C THR A 214 -1.06 21.57 2.00
N GLY A 215 -0.43 22.66 2.43
CA GLY A 215 -0.44 23.94 1.70
C GLY A 215 -1.86 24.49 1.42
N GLY A 216 -2.83 24.17 2.28
CA GLY A 216 -4.23 24.58 2.12
C GLY A 216 -5.02 23.80 1.05
N LYS A 217 -4.46 22.72 0.51
CA LYS A 217 -5.12 21.85 -0.48
C LYS A 217 -5.32 20.44 0.08
N THR A 218 -6.47 19.86 -0.23
CA THR A 218 -6.80 18.47 0.14
C THR A 218 -6.56 17.55 -1.05
N TYR A 219 -5.72 16.54 -0.85
CA TYR A 219 -5.49 15.42 -1.73
C TYR A 219 -6.30 14.22 -1.22
N THR A 220 -6.91 13.49 -2.15
CA THR A 220 -7.75 12.33 -1.85
C THR A 220 -7.30 11.16 -2.69
N GLY A 221 -7.35 9.96 -2.13
CA GLY A 221 -7.11 8.72 -2.85
C GLY A 221 -8.00 7.61 -2.33
N PHE A 222 -8.72 6.96 -3.25
CA PHE A 222 -9.68 5.92 -2.95
C PHE A 222 -9.34 4.65 -3.73
N ARG A 223 -9.31 3.52 -3.03
CA ARG A 223 -9.14 2.21 -3.63
C ARG A 223 -10.43 1.84 -4.37
N PHE A 224 -10.27 1.41 -5.61
CA PHE A 224 -11.35 0.92 -6.45
C PHE A 224 -10.95 -0.42 -7.05
N ASP A 225 -11.81 -1.42 -6.88
CA ASP A 225 -11.55 -2.77 -7.36
C ASP A 225 -12.36 -2.99 -8.65
N ARG A 226 -11.68 -3.12 -9.79
CA ARG A 226 -12.31 -3.35 -11.10
C ARG A 226 -11.63 -4.50 -11.83
N ALA A 227 -12.42 -5.46 -12.30
CA ALA A 227 -11.95 -6.60 -13.11
C ALA A 227 -10.76 -7.35 -12.49
N GLY A 228 -10.80 -7.55 -11.16
CA GLY A 228 -9.74 -8.24 -10.40
C GLY A 228 -8.46 -7.43 -10.18
N LYS A 229 -8.46 -6.13 -10.49
CA LYS A 229 -7.36 -5.21 -10.20
C LYS A 229 -7.82 -4.11 -9.23
N SER A 230 -6.98 -3.79 -8.27
CA SER A 230 -7.18 -2.69 -7.34
C SER A 230 -6.30 -1.51 -7.75
N GLU A 231 -6.90 -0.35 -7.93
CA GLU A 231 -6.20 0.90 -8.27
C GLU A 231 -6.69 2.05 -7.40
N TYR A 232 -5.89 3.11 -7.28
CA TYR A 232 -6.24 4.30 -6.50
C TYR A 232 -6.64 5.45 -7.42
N PHE A 233 -7.74 6.12 -7.07
CA PHE A 233 -8.28 7.25 -7.82
C PHE A 233 -8.58 8.42 -6.88
N ASP A 234 -8.52 9.65 -7.38
CA ASP A 234 -9.00 10.80 -6.63
C ASP A 234 -10.54 10.85 -6.59
N LEU A 235 -11.08 11.85 -5.87
CA LEU A 235 -12.52 12.07 -5.71
C LEU A 235 -13.29 12.15 -7.05
N ASN A 236 -12.63 12.61 -8.12
CA ASN A 236 -13.24 12.75 -9.44
C ASN A 236 -13.10 11.49 -10.31
N GLY A 237 -12.48 10.44 -9.78
CA GLY A 237 -12.20 9.20 -10.52
C GLY A 237 -10.99 9.31 -11.42
N ARG A 238 -10.09 10.29 -11.24
CA ARG A 238 -8.80 10.33 -11.95
C ARG A 238 -7.84 9.35 -11.29
N SER A 239 -7.19 8.50 -12.07
CA SER A 239 -6.19 7.56 -11.56
C SER A 239 -5.00 8.32 -10.93
N LEU A 240 -4.61 7.88 -9.74
CA LEU A 240 -3.44 8.38 -9.00
C LEU A 240 -2.15 7.65 -9.40
N LYS A 241 -2.26 6.50 -10.08
CA LYS A 241 -1.12 5.81 -10.69
C LYS A 241 -0.59 6.65 -11.87
N LYS A 242 0.74 6.73 -12.00
CA LYS A 242 1.40 7.39 -13.14
C LYS A 242 1.00 6.72 -14.44
N SER A 243 0.55 7.51 -15.42
CA SER A 243 0.31 7.01 -16.78
C SER A 243 1.58 6.38 -17.38
N PHE A 244 2.77 6.94 -17.09
CA PHE A 244 4.05 6.48 -17.64
C PHE A 244 5.26 6.66 -16.70
N ILE A 245 6.15 5.68 -16.67
CA ILE A 245 7.51 5.73 -16.12
C ILE A 245 8.38 6.56 -17.08
N ARG A 246 9.06 7.59 -16.57
CA ARG A 246 9.94 8.46 -17.37
C ARG A 246 11.21 7.75 -17.86
N SER A 247 11.76 6.84 -17.06
CA SER A 247 12.92 6.01 -17.42
C SER A 247 12.52 4.53 -17.42
N PRO A 248 12.30 3.90 -18.57
CA PRO A 248 11.92 2.48 -18.66
C PRO A 248 13.06 1.50 -18.37
N ILE A 249 14.16 1.98 -17.81
CA ILE A 249 15.37 1.19 -17.52
C ILE A 249 15.96 1.66 -16.18
N GLN A 250 16.38 0.70 -15.36
CA GLN A 250 17.03 0.97 -14.08
C GLN A 250 18.53 1.19 -14.28
N PHE A 251 19.11 2.11 -13.50
CA PHE A 251 20.56 2.37 -13.44
C PHE A 251 21.23 2.75 -14.77
N ALA A 252 20.47 3.27 -15.74
CA ALA A 252 21.03 3.70 -17.01
C ALA A 252 21.36 5.19 -17.02
N ARG A 253 22.45 5.56 -17.69
CA ARG A 253 22.81 6.96 -17.89
C ARG A 253 22.22 7.45 -19.21
N LEU A 254 21.60 8.63 -19.19
CA LEU A 254 21.20 9.31 -20.42
C LEU A 254 22.46 9.65 -21.23
N SER A 255 22.58 9.01 -22.39
CA SER A 255 23.74 9.11 -23.28
C SER A 255 23.47 10.02 -24.48
N SER A 256 22.21 10.12 -24.92
CA SER A 256 21.80 11.04 -25.97
C SER A 256 20.39 11.57 -25.77
N ASN A 257 20.21 12.87 -26.01
CA ASN A 257 18.93 13.56 -25.88
C ASN A 257 18.14 13.52 -27.21
N TYR A 258 16.85 13.80 -27.12
CA TYR A 258 15.98 14.06 -28.26
C TYR A 258 16.38 15.38 -28.96
N GLY A 259 16.35 15.42 -30.30
CA GLY A 259 16.59 16.64 -31.08
C GLY A 259 17.65 16.51 -32.17
N THR A 260 17.90 17.60 -32.89
CA THR A 260 18.85 17.64 -34.01
C THR A 260 20.28 17.58 -33.53
N ARG A 261 21.02 16.57 -33.98
CA ARG A 261 22.45 16.38 -33.67
C ARG A 261 23.20 15.78 -34.84
N ARG A 262 24.53 15.86 -34.82
CA ARG A 262 25.37 15.17 -35.79
C ARG A 262 25.28 13.65 -35.56
N HIS A 263 24.96 12.90 -36.59
CA HIS A 263 24.79 11.46 -36.53
C HIS A 263 26.16 10.78 -36.39
N PRO A 264 26.42 9.99 -35.33
CA PRO A 264 27.76 9.49 -35.03
C PRO A 264 28.29 8.51 -36.09
N ILE A 265 27.41 7.84 -36.84
CA ILE A 265 27.79 6.88 -37.88
C ILE A 265 27.82 7.52 -39.29
N LEU A 266 26.96 8.51 -39.54
CA LEU A 266 26.74 9.05 -40.90
C LEU A 266 27.36 10.45 -41.09
N GLY A 267 27.82 11.10 -40.01
CA GLY A 267 28.47 12.41 -40.03
C GLY A 267 27.56 13.61 -40.33
N THR A 268 26.30 13.38 -40.69
CA THR A 268 25.30 14.40 -41.10
C THR A 268 24.42 14.88 -39.93
N MET A 269 23.86 16.09 -40.01
CA MET A 269 22.88 16.57 -39.02
C MET A 269 21.56 15.82 -39.19
N ARG A 270 21.13 15.11 -38.14
CA ARG A 270 19.90 14.32 -38.13
C ARG A 270 19.16 14.50 -36.82
N THR A 271 17.83 14.62 -36.90
CA THR A 271 16.98 14.64 -35.71
C THR A 271 16.92 13.26 -35.09
N HIS A 272 17.44 13.15 -33.87
CA HIS A 272 17.27 12.00 -33.02
C HIS A 272 15.85 11.99 -32.46
N LYS A 273 15.06 10.99 -32.86
CA LYS A 273 13.61 10.92 -32.61
C LYS A 273 13.24 10.26 -31.29
N GLY A 274 14.23 10.02 -30.43
CA GLY A 274 14.09 9.41 -29.11
C GLY A 274 15.19 9.88 -28.16
N VAL A 275 15.40 9.12 -27.10
CA VAL A 275 16.51 9.28 -26.15
C VAL A 275 17.25 7.96 -26.01
N ASP A 276 18.56 8.04 -25.79
CA ASP A 276 19.42 6.85 -25.68
C ASP A 276 19.89 6.70 -24.24
N TYR A 277 19.57 5.57 -23.62
CA TYR A 277 20.03 5.19 -22.29
C TYR A 277 21.16 4.17 -22.40
N ALA A 278 22.38 4.57 -22.05
CA ALA A 278 23.51 3.65 -22.02
C ALA A 278 23.40 2.72 -20.81
N ALA A 279 23.46 1.42 -21.08
CA ALA A 279 23.41 0.35 -20.08
C ALA A 279 24.08 -0.92 -20.63
N ARG A 280 24.49 -1.82 -19.74
CA ARG A 280 25.14 -3.07 -20.15
C ARG A 280 24.17 -3.95 -20.93
N THR A 281 24.68 -4.72 -21.89
CA THR A 281 23.88 -5.76 -22.56
C THR A 281 23.27 -6.68 -21.51
N GLY A 282 21.98 -6.99 -21.66
CA GLY A 282 21.24 -7.79 -20.69
C GLY A 282 20.54 -7.01 -19.57
N THR A 283 20.72 -5.68 -19.47
CA THR A 283 19.95 -4.88 -18.50
C THR A 283 18.44 -4.97 -18.83
N PRO A 284 17.56 -5.27 -17.86
CA PRO A 284 16.12 -5.35 -18.09
C PRO A 284 15.52 -4.02 -18.56
N ILE A 285 14.67 -4.09 -19.58
CA ILE A 285 13.86 -2.97 -20.10
C ILE A 285 12.41 -3.20 -19.69
N MET A 286 11.77 -2.20 -19.11
CA MET A 286 10.41 -2.25 -18.60
C MET A 286 9.44 -1.47 -19.48
N ALA A 287 8.18 -1.91 -19.54
CA ALA A 287 7.10 -1.14 -20.15
C ALA A 287 6.91 0.18 -19.38
N ALA A 288 6.89 1.30 -20.10
CA ALA A 288 6.77 2.62 -19.49
C ALA A 288 5.35 2.85 -18.96
N GLY A 289 4.33 2.25 -19.54
CA GLY A 289 2.94 2.34 -19.08
C GLY A 289 2.20 1.04 -19.33
N ASP A 290 0.99 0.93 -18.78
CA ASP A 290 0.08 -0.16 -19.14
C ASP A 290 -0.21 -0.05 -20.65
N ALA A 291 -0.14 -1.16 -21.37
CA ALA A 291 -0.16 -1.14 -22.83
C ALA A 291 -0.66 -2.45 -23.45
N ARG A 292 -0.95 -2.39 -24.75
CA ARG A 292 -0.99 -3.54 -25.64
C ARG A 292 0.25 -3.55 -26.52
N VAL A 293 0.83 -4.72 -26.73
CA VAL A 293 1.95 -4.90 -27.66
C VAL A 293 1.44 -4.63 -29.07
N GLN A 294 1.90 -3.54 -29.68
CA GLN A 294 1.59 -3.22 -31.06
C GLN A 294 2.50 -4.03 -32.00
N PHE A 295 3.78 -4.15 -31.64
CA PHE A 295 4.76 -4.90 -32.41
C PHE A 295 5.87 -5.45 -31.49
N ALA A 296 6.36 -6.65 -31.78
CA ALA A 296 7.55 -7.23 -31.18
C ALA A 296 8.29 -8.05 -32.24
N GLY A 297 9.51 -7.65 -32.59
CA GLY A 297 10.27 -8.30 -33.66
C GLY A 297 11.50 -7.48 -34.07
N THR A 298 11.99 -7.67 -35.29
CA THR A 298 13.16 -6.95 -35.81
C THR A 298 12.73 -5.91 -36.84
N GLN A 299 13.22 -4.67 -36.72
CA GLN A 299 12.91 -3.57 -37.64
C GLN A 299 14.15 -2.75 -38.02
N ARG A 300 14.76 -3.08 -39.16
CA ARG A 300 15.84 -2.32 -39.83
C ARG A 300 16.80 -1.65 -38.84
N GLY A 301 16.84 -0.30 -38.83
CA GLY A 301 17.76 0.49 -38.01
C GLY A 301 17.54 0.35 -36.50
N TYR A 302 16.35 0.00 -36.03
CA TYR A 302 16.08 -0.23 -34.61
C TYR A 302 16.57 -1.60 -34.13
N GLY A 303 16.91 -2.54 -35.02
CA GLY A 303 17.23 -3.91 -34.63
C GLY A 303 16.03 -4.60 -33.99
N ASN A 304 16.24 -5.34 -32.90
CA ASN A 304 15.15 -5.92 -32.14
C ASN A 304 14.41 -4.82 -31.37
N VAL A 305 13.10 -4.77 -31.58
CA VAL A 305 12.25 -3.67 -31.14
C VAL A 305 10.93 -4.17 -30.59
N VAL A 306 10.43 -3.47 -29.57
CA VAL A 306 9.06 -3.57 -29.09
C VAL A 306 8.39 -2.21 -29.25
N ILE A 307 7.16 -2.21 -29.76
CA ILE A 307 6.30 -1.03 -29.81
C ILE A 307 5.07 -1.32 -28.97
N LEU A 308 4.78 -0.45 -28.01
CA LEU A 308 3.64 -0.55 -27.12
C LEU A 308 2.64 0.55 -27.42
N ASP A 309 1.36 0.18 -27.55
CA ASP A 309 0.23 1.08 -27.67
C ASP A 309 -0.47 1.21 -26.31
N HIS A 310 -0.51 2.44 -25.82
CA HIS A 310 -1.08 2.78 -24.51
C HIS A 310 -2.49 3.36 -24.62
N GLY A 311 -3.05 3.41 -25.83
CA GLY A 311 -4.34 4.01 -26.10
C GLY A 311 -4.28 5.53 -26.29
N SER A 312 -5.40 6.10 -26.74
CA SER A 312 -5.57 7.54 -26.99
C SER A 312 -4.45 8.14 -27.88
N GLY A 313 -3.92 7.33 -28.81
CA GLY A 313 -2.87 7.73 -29.74
C GLY A 313 -1.44 7.75 -29.15
N HIS A 314 -1.21 7.26 -27.93
CA HIS A 314 0.11 7.23 -27.32
C HIS A 314 0.82 5.91 -27.59
N THR A 315 2.02 5.96 -28.15
CA THR A 315 2.85 4.76 -28.36
C THR A 315 4.28 4.99 -27.90
N THR A 316 4.90 3.94 -27.35
CA THR A 316 6.33 3.94 -27.03
C THR A 316 7.08 2.90 -27.86
N LEU A 317 8.33 3.22 -28.21
CA LEU A 317 9.23 2.30 -28.93
C LEU A 317 10.48 2.04 -28.10
N TYR A 318 10.90 0.78 -28.08
CA TYR A 318 12.09 0.32 -27.38
C TYR A 318 12.98 -0.44 -28.35
N GLY A 319 14.09 0.16 -28.77
CA GLY A 319 14.99 -0.37 -29.80
C GLY A 319 16.30 -0.95 -29.27
N HIS A 320 17.05 -1.53 -30.21
CA HIS A 320 18.40 -2.11 -30.06
C HIS A 320 18.50 -3.27 -29.05
N MET A 321 17.39 -3.96 -28.77
CA MET A 321 17.37 -5.02 -27.76
C MET A 321 18.29 -6.20 -28.16
N SER A 322 18.89 -6.86 -27.17
CA SER A 322 19.59 -8.14 -27.38
C SER A 322 18.60 -9.28 -27.49
N ARG A 323 17.57 -9.26 -26.63
CA ARG A 323 16.53 -10.27 -26.55
C ARG A 323 15.19 -9.63 -26.21
N LEU A 324 14.16 -10.03 -26.94
CA LEU A 324 12.77 -9.68 -26.64
C LEU A 324 12.22 -10.64 -25.59
N GLY A 325 11.32 -10.17 -24.72
CA GLY A 325 10.50 -11.08 -23.92
C GLY A 325 9.53 -11.88 -24.81
N PRO A 326 8.86 -12.90 -24.26
CA PRO A 326 7.95 -13.78 -25.00
C PRO A 326 6.60 -13.10 -25.28
N TYR A 327 6.63 -11.95 -25.95
CA TYR A 327 5.47 -11.11 -26.21
C TYR A 327 5.04 -11.18 -27.66
N ARG A 328 3.73 -11.23 -27.90
CA ARG A 328 3.12 -11.19 -29.25
C ARG A 328 2.25 -9.96 -29.41
N ALA A 329 2.04 -9.52 -30.65
CA ALA A 329 1.11 -8.43 -30.95
C ALA A 329 -0.28 -8.72 -30.37
N GLY A 330 -0.91 -7.69 -29.80
CA GLY A 330 -2.21 -7.75 -29.12
C GLY A 330 -2.15 -8.10 -27.62
N GLN A 331 -1.05 -8.68 -27.14
CA GLN A 331 -0.88 -9.04 -25.73
C GLN A 331 -0.86 -7.81 -24.82
N ARG A 332 -1.49 -7.90 -23.65
CA ARG A 332 -1.43 -6.86 -22.63
C ARG A 332 -0.13 -6.95 -21.84
N VAL A 333 0.48 -5.80 -21.57
CA VAL A 333 1.64 -5.66 -20.68
C VAL A 333 1.32 -4.59 -19.65
N ASN A 334 1.67 -4.86 -18.39
CA ASN A 334 1.49 -3.88 -17.32
C ASN A 334 2.71 -2.94 -17.27
N GLN A 335 2.51 -1.72 -16.79
CA GLN A 335 3.59 -0.80 -16.48
C GLN A 335 4.63 -1.46 -15.56
N GLY A 336 5.92 -1.25 -15.83
CA GLY A 336 7.01 -1.85 -15.05
C GLY A 336 7.34 -3.30 -15.42
N GLN A 337 6.50 -3.97 -16.21
CA GLN A 337 6.76 -5.34 -16.65
C GLN A 337 7.96 -5.38 -17.59
N VAL A 338 8.86 -6.35 -17.39
CA VAL A 338 10.05 -6.54 -18.25
C VAL A 338 9.63 -6.99 -19.64
N ILE A 339 9.92 -6.17 -20.66
CA ILE A 339 9.57 -6.41 -22.07
C ILE A 339 10.73 -6.94 -22.91
N GLY A 340 11.95 -6.84 -22.41
CA GLY A 340 13.15 -7.30 -23.10
C GLY A 340 14.41 -6.84 -22.38
N TYR A 341 15.54 -6.94 -23.07
CA TYR A 341 16.85 -6.67 -22.50
C TYR A 341 17.72 -5.82 -23.44
N VAL A 342 18.49 -4.90 -22.86
CA VAL A 342 19.41 -4.03 -23.59
C VAL A 342 20.37 -4.84 -24.45
N GLY A 343 20.67 -4.32 -25.64
CA GLY A 343 21.67 -4.87 -26.54
C GLY A 343 22.25 -3.79 -27.43
N SER A 344 22.71 -4.20 -28.61
CA SER A 344 23.27 -3.29 -29.62
C SER A 344 22.90 -3.78 -31.03
N THR A 345 21.68 -4.29 -31.21
CA THR A 345 21.21 -4.79 -32.52
C THR A 345 20.78 -3.64 -33.43
N GLY A 346 20.79 -3.85 -34.76
CA GLY A 346 20.48 -2.79 -35.72
C GLY A 346 21.60 -1.75 -35.84
N MET A 347 21.23 -0.49 -36.08
CA MET A 347 22.18 0.61 -36.24
C MET A 347 22.53 1.22 -34.89
N SER A 348 23.48 0.60 -34.20
CA SER A 348 23.92 1.00 -32.85
C SER A 348 25.46 1.00 -32.76
N THR A 349 26.04 1.99 -32.07
CA THR A 349 27.49 2.08 -31.84
C THR A 349 27.96 1.32 -30.61
N GLY A 350 27.05 0.89 -29.74
CA GLY A 350 27.35 0.15 -28.52
C GLY A 350 26.10 -0.11 -27.67
N PRO A 351 26.20 -0.88 -26.58
CA PRO A 351 25.03 -1.27 -25.80
C PRO A 351 24.24 -0.09 -25.22
N HIS A 352 22.99 0.07 -25.66
CA HIS A 352 22.07 1.09 -25.17
C HIS A 352 20.61 0.73 -25.47
N LEU A 353 19.68 1.38 -24.76
CA LEU A 353 18.27 1.41 -25.11
C LEU A 353 17.98 2.69 -25.88
N HIS A 354 17.46 2.55 -27.10
CA HIS A 354 16.81 3.67 -27.80
C HIS A 354 15.32 3.70 -27.45
N TYR A 355 14.88 4.79 -26.83
CA TYR A 355 13.51 4.97 -26.35
C TYR A 355 12.82 6.13 -27.04
N GLU A 356 11.68 5.88 -27.67
CA GLU A 356 10.85 6.93 -28.27
C GLU A 356 9.47 7.01 -27.60
N PHE A 357 8.93 8.21 -27.59
CA PHE A 357 7.55 8.48 -27.20
C PHE A 357 6.84 9.21 -28.34
N ARG A 358 5.66 8.73 -28.72
CA ARG A 358 4.89 9.30 -29.83
C ARG A 358 3.46 9.59 -29.39
N VAL A 359 2.93 10.72 -29.85
CA VAL A 359 1.53 11.13 -29.68
C VAL A 359 0.92 11.28 -31.06
N ASN A 360 -0.10 10.48 -31.37
CA ASN A 360 -0.73 10.39 -32.69
C ASN A 360 0.30 10.19 -33.82
N GLY A 361 1.30 9.32 -33.58
CA GLY A 361 2.39 9.03 -34.52
C GLY A 361 3.51 10.09 -34.58
N VAL A 362 3.34 11.25 -33.95
CA VAL A 362 4.36 12.32 -33.91
C VAL A 362 5.31 12.11 -32.74
N HIS A 363 6.62 12.11 -33.01
CA HIS A 363 7.64 11.90 -31.99
C HIS A 363 7.73 13.12 -31.07
N ARG A 364 7.83 12.88 -29.77
CA ARG A 364 7.96 13.91 -28.74
C ARG A 364 9.16 13.58 -27.87
N ASN A 365 9.79 14.59 -27.29
CA ASN A 365 10.89 14.41 -26.37
C ASN A 365 10.38 13.68 -25.11
N PRO A 366 10.77 12.41 -24.87
CA PRO A 366 10.26 11.63 -23.74
C PRO A 366 10.60 12.24 -22.37
N LEU A 367 11.62 13.09 -22.30
CA LEU A 367 12.06 13.75 -21.05
C LEU A 367 11.22 14.98 -20.70
N SER A 368 10.54 15.59 -21.68
CA SER A 368 9.77 16.83 -21.50
C SER A 368 8.27 16.63 -21.67
N VAL A 369 7.81 15.43 -22.05
CA VAL A 369 6.38 15.12 -22.08
C VAL A 369 5.86 15.08 -20.64
N THR A 370 5.24 16.18 -20.22
CA THR A 370 4.32 16.19 -19.09
C THR A 370 3.05 15.51 -19.59
N MET A 371 2.92 14.23 -19.25
CA MET A 371 1.73 13.45 -19.59
C MET A 371 0.47 14.18 -19.09
N PRO A 372 -0.57 14.33 -19.92
CA PRO A 372 -1.85 14.75 -19.39
C PRO A 372 -2.28 13.73 -18.31
N PRO A 373 -2.91 14.19 -17.22
CA PRO A 373 -3.45 13.29 -16.22
C PRO A 373 -4.34 12.23 -16.89
N PRO A 374 -4.34 10.98 -16.39
CA PRO A 374 -5.21 9.95 -16.93
C PRO A 374 -6.65 10.46 -16.94
N GLN A 375 -7.39 10.17 -18.02
CA GLN A 375 -8.79 10.58 -18.09
C GLN A 375 -9.55 9.97 -16.90
N PRO A 376 -10.40 10.75 -16.21
CA PRO A 376 -11.21 10.21 -15.13
C PRO A 376 -12.13 9.09 -15.59
N LEU A 377 -12.53 8.22 -14.66
CA LEU A 377 -13.58 7.23 -14.88
C LEU A 377 -14.85 7.92 -15.39
N GLN A 378 -15.60 7.24 -16.27
CA GLN A 378 -16.83 7.75 -16.88
C GLN A 378 -17.92 6.69 -16.90
N GLY A 379 -19.18 7.11 -17.08
CA GLY A 379 -20.33 6.22 -17.23
C GLY A 379 -20.49 5.25 -16.06
N ALA A 380 -20.68 3.97 -16.38
CA ALA A 380 -20.89 2.91 -15.40
C ALA A 380 -19.72 2.74 -14.42
N ASP A 381 -18.48 2.94 -14.89
CA ASP A 381 -17.29 2.81 -14.03
C ASP A 381 -17.24 3.90 -12.97
N LEU A 382 -17.61 5.15 -13.32
CA LEU A 382 -17.67 6.24 -12.34
C LEU A 382 -18.79 6.04 -11.32
N ALA A 383 -19.94 5.50 -11.76
CA ALA A 383 -21.03 5.17 -10.85
C ALA A 383 -20.63 4.06 -9.87
N ALA A 384 -19.99 2.99 -10.35
CA ALA A 384 -19.47 1.91 -9.52
C ALA A 384 -18.38 2.40 -8.55
N PHE A 385 -17.47 3.26 -9.03
CA PHE A 385 -16.45 3.91 -8.20
C PHE A 385 -17.08 4.68 -7.04
N ARG A 386 -18.06 5.55 -7.32
CA ARG A 386 -18.74 6.33 -6.28
C ARG A 386 -19.45 5.45 -5.27
N ALA A 387 -20.14 4.41 -5.74
CA ALA A 387 -20.83 3.46 -4.87
C ALA A 387 -19.86 2.68 -3.95
N GLN A 388 -18.73 2.20 -4.48
CA GLN A 388 -17.74 1.44 -3.72
C GLN A 388 -16.98 2.30 -2.69
N THR A 389 -16.72 3.57 -3.02
CA THR A 389 -15.88 4.45 -2.20
C THR A 389 -16.63 5.30 -1.19
N ALA A 390 -17.96 5.44 -1.34
CA ALA A 390 -18.80 6.23 -0.44
C ALA A 390 -18.65 5.85 1.05
N PRO A 391 -18.63 4.56 1.45
CA PRO A 391 -18.46 4.20 2.86
C PRO A 391 -17.12 4.64 3.46
N ALA A 392 -16.05 4.55 2.67
CA ALA A 392 -14.73 4.98 3.12
C ALA A 392 -14.66 6.52 3.22
N MET A 393 -15.27 7.24 2.28
CA MET A 393 -15.37 8.70 2.34
C MET A 393 -16.13 9.18 3.56
N ALA A 394 -17.29 8.59 3.86
CA ALA A 394 -18.10 8.93 5.03
C ALA A 394 -17.33 8.71 6.35
N ARG A 395 -16.51 7.66 6.42
CA ARG A 395 -15.63 7.38 7.58
C ARG A 395 -14.54 8.42 7.76
N ILE A 396 -13.92 8.90 6.67
CA ILE A 396 -12.94 9.99 6.75
C ILE A 396 -13.62 11.25 7.24
N GLN A 397 -14.74 11.65 6.63
CA GLN A 397 -15.46 12.87 7.00
C GLN A 397 -15.89 12.87 8.47
N GLY A 398 -16.50 11.77 8.94
CA GLY A 398 -16.89 11.66 10.34
C GLY A 398 -15.70 11.72 11.30
N MET A 399 -14.55 11.15 10.94
CA MET A 399 -13.35 11.22 11.77
C MET A 399 -12.72 12.62 11.77
N GLU A 400 -12.66 13.28 10.60
CA GLU A 400 -12.16 14.64 10.49
C GLU A 400 -13.03 15.62 11.29
N GLU A 401 -14.37 15.46 11.26
CA GLU A 401 -15.29 16.23 12.11
C GLU A 401 -15.04 15.98 13.59
N LEU A 402 -14.87 14.71 14.02
CA LEU A 402 -14.64 14.38 15.43
C LEU A 402 -13.30 14.90 15.98
N ILE A 403 -12.23 14.81 15.18
CA ILE A 403 -10.87 15.18 15.62
C ILE A 403 -10.62 16.67 15.45
N TYR A 404 -11.23 17.31 14.45
CA TYR A 404 -10.93 18.69 14.06
C TYR A 404 -12.13 19.64 14.18
N ALA A 405 -13.21 19.27 14.88
CA ALA A 405 -14.37 20.12 15.15
C ALA A 405 -13.98 21.53 15.65
N ASP A 406 -12.99 21.64 16.54
CA ASP A 406 -12.53 22.92 17.11
C ASP A 406 -11.58 23.72 16.19
N ALA A 407 -11.11 23.13 15.08
CA ALA A 407 -10.33 23.87 14.08
C ALA A 407 -11.23 24.65 13.09
N GLY A 408 -12.55 24.53 13.24
CA GLY A 408 -13.58 24.97 12.30
C GLY A 408 -13.90 26.47 12.26
N ASP A 409 -13.24 27.33 13.05
CA ASP A 409 -13.54 28.79 12.98
C ASP A 409 -12.77 29.52 11.86
N SER A 410 -12.13 28.78 10.95
CA SER A 410 -11.51 29.37 9.76
C SER A 410 -11.58 28.47 8.52
N ARG A 411 -12.79 28.20 8.03
CA ARG A 411 -13.14 28.27 6.59
C ARG A 411 -14.49 27.61 6.31
N LYS A 412 -15.48 28.45 6.04
CA LYS A 412 -16.59 28.13 5.15
C LYS A 412 -16.01 27.63 3.81
N PRO A 413 -16.52 26.55 3.20
CA PRO A 413 -16.09 26.17 1.86
C PRO A 413 -16.50 27.29 0.89
N ALA A 414 -15.50 27.95 0.29
CA ALA A 414 -15.73 28.83 -0.84
C ALA A 414 -16.32 28.00 -1.97
N ALA A 415 -17.45 28.45 -2.51
CA ALA A 415 -18.14 27.81 -3.61
C ALA A 415 -17.16 27.46 -4.76
N THR A 416 -17.19 26.20 -5.16
CA THR A 416 -16.51 25.63 -6.31
C THR A 416 -16.75 26.50 -7.55
N GLN A 417 -15.75 27.26 -7.99
CA GLN A 417 -15.76 27.83 -9.34
C GLN A 417 -15.32 26.75 -10.32
N THR A 418 -16.30 26.13 -10.97
CA THR A 418 -16.14 25.45 -12.24
C THR A 418 -15.57 26.41 -13.28
N ALA A 419 -14.33 26.18 -13.70
CA ALA A 419 -13.81 26.76 -14.94
C ALA A 419 -14.44 26.04 -16.13
N ALA A 420 -15.66 26.45 -16.48
CA ALA A 420 -16.27 26.11 -17.76
C ALA A 420 -15.58 26.92 -18.86
N ALA A 421 -14.82 26.26 -19.73
CA ALA A 421 -14.34 26.86 -20.97
C ALA A 421 -15.55 27.10 -21.89
N ALA A 422 -15.91 28.37 -22.07
CA ALA A 422 -16.87 28.78 -23.09
C ALA A 422 -16.24 28.65 -24.50
N PRO A 423 -17.02 28.27 -25.53
CA PRO A 423 -16.53 28.09 -26.87
C PRO A 423 -16.26 29.44 -27.55
N ALA A 424 -15.16 29.50 -28.32
CA ALA A 424 -14.85 30.64 -29.17
C ALA A 424 -15.88 30.76 -30.31
N ALA A 425 -16.71 31.81 -30.24
CA ALA A 425 -17.55 32.23 -31.36
C ALA A 425 -16.70 33.00 -32.37
N GLY A 426 -16.43 32.38 -33.51
CA GLY A 426 -16.00 33.08 -34.72
C GLY A 426 -17.22 33.49 -35.54
N GLY A 427 -17.26 34.76 -35.99
CA GLY A 427 -17.99 35.13 -37.19
C GLY A 427 -18.78 36.45 -37.16
N LYS A 428 -18.21 37.48 -37.82
CA LYS A 428 -18.80 38.42 -38.83
C LYS A 428 -18.15 39.81 -38.68
N ARG A 429 -17.34 40.22 -39.67
CA ARG A 429 -17.70 41.10 -40.81
C ARG A 429 -18.16 42.49 -40.38
N GLY A 430 -17.30 43.46 -40.68
CA GLY A 430 -17.50 44.90 -40.73
C GLY A 430 -16.27 45.49 -41.39
#